data_AF-A0A9Q0N186-F1
#
_entry.id   AF-A0A9Q0N186-F1
#
_cell.length_a   1.000
_cell.length_b   1.000
_cell.length_c   1.000
_cell.angle_alpha   90.00
_cell.angle_beta   90.00
_cell.angle_gamma   90.00
#
_symmetry.space_group_name_H-M   'P 1'
#
loop_
_entity.id
_entity.type
_entity.pdbx_description
1 polymer ?
#
loop_
_entity_poly.entity_id
_entity_poly.type
_entity_poly.pdbx_seq_one_letter_code
_entity_poly.pdbx_strand_id
1 'polypeptide(L)'
;ARSCVTCDKVLDELEKIDDDTDSFGVDFVKINDKRLAKQYGIRNFPALTYFREKEPIIYDGDLMDEEGVLDFLTSLEAMDLPDRIEEVNAKILAKIIEDTDYVAVLFCPDHSTCEAHGKAITENKPECKRSQKALQELENIDDEADQLGIGFVKIHDQSLGDEYNLGALPA
;
A
#
# COMPACT_ATOMS: atom_id res chain seq x y z
N ALA A 1 16.55 32.00 -2.89
CA ALA A 1 16.48 30.53 -2.89
C ALA A 1 17.85 29.99 -2.49
N ARG A 2 17.97 29.21 -1.42
CA ARG A 2 19.23 28.49 -1.16
C ARG A 2 19.15 27.22 -2.01
N SER A 3 20.00 27.13 -3.03
CA SER A 3 20.21 25.93 -3.82
C SER A 3 20.73 24.85 -2.87
N CYS A 4 19.86 23.91 -2.52
CA CYS A 4 20.26 22.72 -1.80
C CYS A 4 20.91 21.80 -2.84
N VAL A 5 22.24 21.85 -2.93
CA VAL A 5 23.02 21.08 -3.92
C VAL A 5 22.79 19.57 -3.77
N THR A 6 22.45 19.12 -2.56
CA THR A 6 22.08 17.73 -2.28
C THR A 6 20.64 17.41 -2.66
N CYS A 7 19.73 18.38 -2.65
CA CYS A 7 18.33 18.16 -3.02
C CYS A 7 18.19 17.96 -4.53
N ASP A 8 18.97 18.67 -5.35
CA ASP A 8 18.95 18.46 -6.80
C ASP A 8 19.43 17.04 -7.14
N LYS A 9 20.48 16.55 -6.47
CA LYS A 9 20.94 15.16 -6.63
C LYS A 9 19.91 14.12 -6.19
N VAL A 10 19.29 14.33 -5.03
CA VAL A 10 18.23 13.42 -4.56
C VAL A 10 17.07 13.39 -5.55
N LEU A 11 16.70 14.52 -6.15
CA LEU A 11 15.68 14.54 -7.19
C LEU A 11 16.13 13.76 -8.42
N ASP A 12 17.37 13.91 -8.86
CA ASP A 12 17.91 13.16 -10.01
C ASP A 12 17.88 11.63 -9.75
N GLU A 13 18.12 11.18 -8.52
CA GLU A 13 18.02 9.74 -8.16
C GLU A 13 16.55 9.28 -8.11
N LEU A 14 15.64 10.07 -7.51
CA LEU A 14 14.22 9.73 -7.45
C LEU A 14 13.55 9.73 -8.84
N GLU A 15 13.98 10.61 -9.76
CA GLU A 15 13.49 10.64 -11.14
C GLU A 15 13.82 9.36 -11.93
N LYS A 16 14.81 8.58 -11.50
CA LYS A 16 15.14 7.30 -12.17
C LYS A 16 14.17 6.18 -11.82
N ILE A 17 13.61 6.19 -10.61
CA ILE A 17 12.66 5.17 -10.15
C ILE A 17 11.19 5.58 -10.40
N ASP A 18 10.93 6.81 -10.84
CA ASP A 18 9.59 7.36 -11.10
C ASP A 18 8.75 6.46 -12.03
N ASP A 19 9.32 6.01 -13.14
CA ASP A 19 8.65 5.09 -14.08
C ASP A 19 8.30 3.72 -13.43
N ASP A 20 9.16 3.24 -12.53
CA ASP A 20 8.95 1.98 -11.82
C ASP A 20 7.90 2.13 -10.71
N THR A 21 7.94 3.22 -9.94
CA THR A 21 6.97 3.50 -8.89
C THR A 21 5.58 3.82 -9.43
N ASP A 22 5.49 4.51 -10.57
CA ASP A 22 4.23 4.72 -11.29
C ASP A 22 3.60 3.38 -11.69
N SER A 23 4.45 2.43 -12.09
CA SER A 23 4.04 1.07 -12.35
C SER A 23 3.41 0.41 -11.12
N PHE A 24 3.88 0.71 -9.91
CA PHE A 24 3.32 0.28 -8.63
C PHE A 24 2.18 1.19 -8.12
N GLY A 25 1.75 2.20 -8.88
CA GLY A 25 0.68 3.12 -8.50
C GLY A 25 1.09 4.11 -7.40
N VAL A 26 2.38 4.39 -7.27
CA VAL A 26 2.93 5.37 -6.34
C VAL A 26 3.33 6.61 -7.13
N ASP A 27 2.59 7.70 -6.97
CA ASP A 27 2.89 8.99 -7.60
C ASP A 27 3.87 9.82 -6.75
N PHE A 28 4.95 10.30 -7.35
CA PHE A 28 5.85 11.25 -6.68
C PHE A 28 5.34 12.70 -6.77
N VAL A 29 5.33 13.38 -5.63
CA VAL A 29 5.00 14.81 -5.56
C VAL A 29 6.08 15.60 -4.82
N LYS A 30 6.46 16.74 -5.39
CA LYS A 30 7.43 17.67 -4.80
C LYS A 30 6.73 18.85 -4.12
N ILE A 31 7.02 19.06 -2.85
CA ILE A 31 6.45 20.15 -2.05
C ILE A 31 7.56 21.05 -1.51
N ASN A 32 7.36 22.38 -1.62
CA ASN A 32 8.26 23.40 -1.06
C ASN A 32 7.55 24.28 -0.02
N ASP A 33 6.66 23.69 0.78
CA ASP A 33 5.99 24.36 1.90
C ASP A 33 6.60 23.95 3.24
N LYS A 34 7.40 24.86 3.81
CA LYS A 34 8.05 24.67 5.11
C LYS A 34 7.06 24.62 6.28
N ARG A 35 5.87 25.22 6.14
CA ARG A 35 4.84 25.19 7.18
C ARG A 35 4.23 23.80 7.26
N LEU A 36 3.91 23.24 6.09
CA LEU A 36 3.37 21.89 5.98
C LEU A 36 4.37 20.84 6.47
N ALA A 37 5.64 20.96 6.07
CA ALA A 37 6.71 20.08 6.55
C ALA A 37 6.81 20.07 8.09
N LYS A 38 6.73 21.25 8.72
CA LYS A 38 6.74 21.35 10.19
C LYS A 38 5.50 20.71 10.84
N GLN A 39 4.34 20.76 10.18
CA GLN A 39 3.10 20.14 10.64
C GLN A 39 3.21 18.61 10.66
N TYR A 40 3.86 18.02 9.65
CA TYR A 40 4.14 16.58 9.59
C TYR A 40 5.40 16.16 10.37
N GLY A 41 5.99 17.06 11.17
CA GLY A 41 7.16 16.74 11.99
C GLY A 41 8.51 16.73 11.26
N ILE A 42 8.54 17.09 9.97
CA ILE A 42 9.75 17.14 9.16
C ILE A 42 10.59 18.36 9.59
N ARG A 43 11.78 18.09 10.13
CA ARG A 43 12.73 19.11 10.59
C ARG A 43 13.97 19.21 9.71
N ASN A 44 14.31 18.13 9.01
CA ASN A 44 15.48 18.00 8.16
C ASN A 44 15.03 17.96 6.69
N PHE A 45 15.86 18.50 5.80
CA PHE A 45 15.64 18.49 4.35
C PHE A 45 16.94 18.09 3.66
N PRO A 46 16.89 17.37 2.53
CA PRO A 46 15.70 16.76 1.92
C PRO A 46 15.10 15.65 2.79
N ALA A 47 13.80 15.38 2.62
CA ALA A 47 13.06 14.34 3.33
C ALA A 47 12.00 13.76 2.39
N LEU A 48 11.79 12.44 2.47
CA LEU A 48 10.74 11.74 1.74
C LEU A 48 9.67 11.31 2.73
N THR A 49 8.41 11.52 2.37
CA THR A 49 7.26 11.07 3.14
C THR A 49 6.32 10.35 2.20
N TYR A 50 6.11 9.08 2.47
CA TYR A 50 5.18 8.24 1.75
C TYR A 50 3.81 8.33 2.42
N PHE A 51 2.77 8.60 1.65
CA PHE A 51 1.40 8.66 2.15
C PHE A 51 0.66 7.41 1.67
N ARG A 52 0.37 6.51 2.59
CA ARG A 52 -0.43 5.32 2.31
C ARG A 52 -1.70 5.35 3.14
N GLU A 53 -2.85 5.26 2.48
CA GLU A 53 -4.17 5.34 3.14
C GLU A 53 -4.38 6.58 4.04
N LYS A 54 -3.71 7.70 3.69
CA LYS A 54 -3.68 8.98 4.42
C LYS A 54 -2.77 9.00 5.66
N GLU A 55 -2.09 7.91 5.97
CA GLU A 55 -1.06 7.87 7.01
C GLU A 55 0.31 8.28 6.44
N PRO A 56 1.02 9.23 7.06
CA PRO A 56 2.35 9.65 6.64
C PRO A 56 3.44 8.76 7.24
N ILE A 57 4.23 8.13 6.39
CA ILE A 57 5.40 7.32 6.78
C ILE A 57 6.65 8.07 6.31
N ILE A 58 7.52 8.42 7.24
CA ILE A 58 8.77 9.15 6.95
C ILE A 58 9.86 8.13 6.63
N TYR A 59 10.54 8.32 5.51
CA TYR A 59 11.72 7.53 5.18
C TYR A 59 12.95 8.05 5.93
N ASP A 60 13.54 7.21 6.77
CA ASP A 60 14.75 7.52 7.56
C ASP A 60 16.06 7.03 6.91
N GLY A 61 15.99 6.40 5.73
CA GLY A 61 17.15 5.90 4.98
C GLY A 61 17.86 6.96 4.12
N ASP A 62 18.78 6.50 3.25
CA ASP A 62 19.52 7.38 2.35
C ASP A 62 18.72 7.65 1.06
N LEU A 63 18.36 8.91 0.83
CA LEU A 63 17.64 9.34 -0.37
C LEU A 63 18.50 9.34 -1.64
N MET A 64 19.81 9.13 -1.50
CA MET A 64 20.71 8.93 -2.63
C MET A 64 20.76 7.48 -3.11
N ASP A 65 20.15 6.55 -2.37
CA ASP A 65 20.06 5.14 -2.73
C ASP A 65 18.70 4.85 -3.39
N GLU A 66 18.69 4.85 -4.72
CA GLU A 66 17.47 4.63 -5.51
C GLU A 66 16.85 3.26 -5.25
N GLU A 67 17.67 2.22 -5.06
CA GLU A 67 17.20 0.85 -4.76
C GLU A 67 16.57 0.79 -3.37
N GLY A 68 17.21 1.41 -2.38
CA GLY A 68 16.71 1.46 -1.01
C GLY A 68 15.41 2.24 -0.85
N VAL A 69 15.21 3.30 -1.65
CA VAL A 69 13.94 4.04 -1.68
C VAL A 69 12.85 3.23 -2.37
N LEU A 70 13.14 2.61 -3.52
CA LEU A 70 12.19 1.76 -4.23
C LEU A 70 11.74 0.59 -3.36
N ASP A 71 12.68 -0.04 -2.64
CA ASP A 71 12.37 -1.12 -1.72
C ASP A 71 11.45 -0.63 -0.61
N PHE A 72 11.73 0.50 0.03
CA PHE A 72 10.85 1.09 1.05
C PHE A 72 9.44 1.39 0.54
N LEU A 73 9.29 1.89 -0.69
CA LEU A 73 7.97 2.18 -1.26
C LEU A 73 7.17 0.92 -1.61
N THR A 74 7.86 -0.23 -1.71
CA THR A 74 7.29 -1.50 -2.14
C THR A 74 7.33 -2.59 -1.06
N SER A 75 7.93 -2.32 0.11
CA SER A 75 8.12 -3.29 1.17
C SER A 75 6.92 -3.40 2.09
N LEU A 76 6.66 -4.63 2.56
CA LEU A 76 5.62 -4.95 3.55
C LEU A 76 5.85 -4.24 4.89
N GLU A 77 7.09 -4.08 5.31
CA GLU A 77 7.42 -3.51 6.63
C GLU A 77 7.09 -2.01 6.69
N ALA A 78 7.23 -1.28 5.58
CA ALA A 78 6.75 0.09 5.49
C ALA A 78 5.22 0.18 5.35
N MET A 79 4.59 -0.96 5.06
CA MET A 79 3.18 -1.10 4.76
C MET A 79 2.36 -1.57 5.95
N ASP A 80 3.00 -2.25 6.91
CA ASP A 80 2.46 -2.86 8.13
C ASP A 80 1.88 -1.78 9.08
N LEU A 81 0.55 -1.77 9.19
CA LEU A 81 -0.18 -0.98 10.16
C LEU A 81 -0.85 -1.90 11.19
N PRO A 82 -0.69 -1.65 12.50
CA PRO A 82 -1.23 -2.53 13.52
C PRO A 82 -2.76 -2.64 13.42
N ASP A 83 -3.27 -3.87 13.65
CA ASP A 83 -4.69 -4.23 13.56
C ASP A 83 -5.33 -4.03 12.16
N ARG A 84 -4.56 -4.02 11.05
CA ARG A 84 -5.13 -3.74 9.72
C ARG A 84 -4.40 -4.38 8.53
N ILE A 85 -5.13 -5.25 7.84
CA ILE A 85 -4.68 -5.88 6.60
C ILE A 85 -4.52 -4.88 5.44
N GLU A 86 -3.36 -4.93 4.81
CA GLU A 86 -2.89 -4.03 3.79
C GLU A 86 -3.53 -4.25 2.42
N GLU A 87 -3.96 -3.16 1.79
CA GLU A 87 -4.40 -3.19 0.40
C GLU A 87 -3.23 -3.12 -0.57
N VAL A 88 -3.12 -4.09 -1.46
CA VAL A 88 -2.04 -4.15 -2.46
C VAL A 88 -2.58 -4.30 -3.87
N ASN A 89 -1.81 -3.83 -4.84
CA ASN A 89 -2.08 -4.09 -6.25
C ASN A 89 -1.41 -5.39 -6.71
N ALA A 90 -1.68 -5.80 -7.95
CA ALA A 90 -1.11 -7.00 -8.57
C ALA A 90 0.42 -7.09 -8.48
N LYS A 91 1.09 -5.97 -8.72
CA LYS A 91 2.55 -5.94 -8.81
C LYS A 91 3.20 -5.98 -7.43
N ILE A 92 2.64 -5.26 -6.47
CA ILE A 92 3.06 -5.30 -5.07
C ILE A 92 2.82 -6.73 -4.53
N LEU A 93 1.67 -7.35 -4.82
CA LEU A 93 1.42 -8.75 -4.46
C LEU A 93 2.49 -9.68 -5.02
N ALA A 94 2.86 -9.53 -6.30
CA ALA A 94 3.88 -10.39 -6.92
C ALA A 94 5.23 -10.28 -6.19
N LYS A 95 5.64 -9.06 -5.83
CA LYS A 95 6.86 -8.84 -5.04
C LYS A 95 6.76 -9.49 -3.64
N ILE A 96 5.62 -9.31 -2.98
CA ILE A 96 5.35 -9.92 -1.67
C ILE A 96 5.47 -11.45 -1.72
N ILE A 97 4.93 -12.07 -2.76
CA ILE A 97 5.03 -13.52 -2.97
C ILE A 97 6.48 -13.96 -3.19
N GLU A 98 7.32 -13.14 -3.84
CA GLU A 98 8.73 -13.44 -4.05
C GLU A 98 9.57 -13.29 -2.78
N ASP A 99 9.24 -12.31 -1.93
CA ASP A 99 10.01 -11.96 -0.73
C ASP A 99 9.58 -12.73 0.53
N THR A 100 8.37 -13.30 0.56
CA THR A 100 7.82 -13.99 1.74
C THR A 100 7.64 -15.49 1.52
N ASP A 101 7.89 -16.29 2.57
CA ASP A 101 7.67 -17.74 2.53
C ASP A 101 6.17 -18.09 2.61
N TYR A 102 5.38 -17.26 3.31
CA TYR A 102 3.95 -17.46 3.52
C TYR A 102 3.21 -16.13 3.41
N VAL A 103 2.22 -16.08 2.51
CA VAL A 103 1.32 -14.94 2.35
C VAL A 103 -0.13 -15.40 2.27
N ALA A 104 -1.02 -14.71 2.98
CA ALA A 104 -2.46 -14.90 2.94
C ALA A 104 -3.12 -13.76 2.16
N VAL A 105 -3.69 -14.07 1.01
CA VAL A 105 -4.33 -13.07 0.13
C VAL A 105 -5.84 -13.13 0.24
N LEU A 106 -6.46 -12.02 0.64
CA LEU A 106 -7.91 -11.84 0.65
C LEU A 106 -8.38 -11.06 -0.57
N PHE A 107 -9.07 -11.74 -1.50
CA PHE A 107 -9.69 -11.08 -2.64
C PHE A 107 -11.09 -10.59 -2.26
N CYS A 108 -11.31 -9.27 -2.32
CA CYS A 108 -12.60 -8.66 -2.02
C CYS A 108 -13.10 -7.82 -3.20
N PRO A 109 -14.37 -7.93 -3.61
CA PRO A 109 -14.93 -6.98 -4.58
C PRO A 109 -14.91 -5.55 -3.99
N ASP A 110 -14.61 -4.56 -4.83
CA ASP A 110 -14.55 -3.15 -4.46
C ASP A 110 -15.72 -2.70 -3.58
N HIS A 111 -15.44 -1.95 -2.50
CA HIS A 111 -16.46 -1.34 -1.64
C HIS A 111 -17.44 -0.45 -2.43
N SER A 112 -16.99 0.15 -3.54
CA SER A 112 -17.81 0.96 -4.45
C SER A 112 -18.87 0.13 -5.20
N THR A 113 -18.67 -1.18 -5.37
CA THR A 113 -19.69 -2.10 -5.91
C THR A 113 -20.66 -2.59 -4.83
N CYS A 114 -20.31 -2.40 -3.55
CA CYS A 114 -21.17 -2.67 -2.40
C CYS A 114 -22.02 -1.44 -2.01
N GLU A 115 -21.56 -0.22 -2.28
CA GLU A 115 -22.35 1.01 -2.20
C GLU A 115 -23.08 1.30 -3.52
N ALA A 116 -24.17 0.58 -3.75
CA ALA A 116 -25.15 1.00 -4.76
C ALA A 116 -25.69 2.39 -4.38
N HIS A 117 -25.23 3.41 -5.09
CA HIS A 117 -25.77 4.76 -5.06
C HIS A 117 -27.29 4.73 -5.31
N GLY A 118 -28.07 4.79 -4.23
CA GLY A 118 -29.46 5.26 -4.24
C GLY A 118 -30.51 4.43 -4.99
N LYS A 119 -30.30 3.13 -5.25
CA LYS A 119 -31.38 2.24 -5.74
C LYS A 119 -31.73 1.15 -4.73
N ALA A 120 -33.02 1.06 -4.44
CA ALA A 120 -33.64 0.17 -3.47
C ALA A 120 -33.15 -1.27 -3.60
N ILE A 121 -32.56 -1.75 -2.51
CA ILE A 121 -32.81 -3.04 -1.86
C ILE A 121 -33.42 -4.09 -2.80
N THR A 122 -32.57 -4.88 -3.45
CA THR A 122 -32.84 -6.31 -3.59
C THR A 122 -31.90 -7.01 -2.63
N GLU A 123 -32.45 -7.55 -1.54
CA GLU A 123 -31.84 -8.13 -0.34
C GLU A 123 -30.82 -9.28 -0.50
N ASN A 124 -30.19 -9.47 -1.66
CA ASN A 124 -29.28 -10.60 -1.89
C ASN A 124 -27.99 -10.22 -2.63
N LYS A 125 -27.04 -9.65 -1.90
CA LYS A 125 -25.60 -9.86 -2.13
C LYS A 125 -24.93 -10.26 -0.81
N PRO A 126 -25.04 -11.54 -0.39
CA PRO A 126 -24.42 -12.04 0.86
C PRO A 126 -22.89 -11.96 0.86
N GLU A 127 -22.29 -11.85 -0.33
CA GLU A 127 -20.85 -11.89 -0.58
C GLU A 127 -20.12 -10.74 0.13
N CYS A 128 -20.57 -9.48 -0.03
CA CYS A 128 -19.87 -8.33 0.56
C CYS A 128 -19.97 -8.25 2.11
N LYS A 129 -21.07 -8.75 2.71
CA LYS A 129 -21.19 -8.89 4.18
C LYS A 129 -20.33 -10.01 4.75
N ARG A 130 -20.07 -11.06 3.95
CA ARG A 130 -19.17 -12.16 4.33
C ARG A 130 -17.72 -11.71 4.25
N SER A 131 -17.34 -11.03 3.16
CA SER A 131 -16.01 -10.44 2.97
C SER A 131 -15.65 -9.47 4.10
N GLN A 132 -16.55 -8.57 4.48
CA GLN A 132 -16.28 -7.62 5.57
C GLN A 132 -16.12 -8.30 6.94
N LYS A 133 -16.88 -9.36 7.20
CA LYS A 133 -16.69 -10.17 8.42
C LYS A 133 -15.40 -10.95 8.39
N ALA A 134 -15.05 -11.55 7.25
CA ALA A 134 -13.80 -12.26 7.08
C ALA A 134 -12.61 -11.31 7.31
N LEU A 135 -12.64 -10.11 6.72
CA LEU A 135 -11.62 -9.09 6.95
C LEU A 135 -11.49 -8.76 8.44
N GLN A 136 -12.60 -8.51 9.14
CA GLN A 136 -12.56 -8.19 10.58
C GLN A 136 -11.96 -9.33 11.42
N GLU A 137 -12.30 -10.59 11.12
CA GLU A 137 -11.75 -11.73 11.84
C GLU A 137 -10.26 -11.95 11.52
N LEU A 138 -9.85 -11.64 10.28
CA LEU A 138 -8.45 -11.73 9.86
C LEU A 138 -7.61 -10.59 10.47
N GLU A 139 -8.11 -9.36 10.51
CA GLU A 139 -7.47 -8.22 11.18
C GLU A 139 -7.21 -8.51 12.68
N ASN A 140 -8.12 -9.24 13.35
CA ASN A 140 -7.93 -9.60 14.77
C ASN A 140 -6.80 -10.62 15.01
N ILE A 141 -6.37 -11.36 13.99
CA ILE A 141 -5.31 -12.39 14.10
C ILE A 141 -4.04 -12.01 13.34
N ASP A 142 -4.05 -10.87 12.65
CA ASP A 142 -2.98 -10.39 11.77
C ASP A 142 -1.67 -10.24 12.53
N ASP A 143 -1.70 -9.48 13.62
CA ASP A 143 -0.58 -9.28 14.55
C ASP A 143 0.05 -10.60 15.07
N GLU A 144 -0.75 -11.66 15.25
CA GLU A 144 -0.26 -12.98 15.68
C GLU A 144 0.36 -13.75 14.52
N ALA A 145 -0.18 -13.60 13.31
CA ALA A 145 0.30 -14.26 12.13
C ALA A 145 1.58 -13.62 11.57
N ASP A 146 1.74 -12.30 11.68
CA ASP A 146 2.98 -11.61 11.33
C ASP A 146 4.15 -12.07 12.19
N GLN A 147 3.91 -12.32 13.48
CA GLN A 147 4.90 -12.94 14.37
C GLN A 147 5.32 -14.35 13.94
N LEU A 148 4.47 -15.03 13.15
CA LEU A 148 4.75 -16.33 12.56
C LEU A 148 5.32 -16.24 11.14
N GLY A 149 5.49 -15.02 10.61
CA GLY A 149 5.99 -14.75 9.27
C GLY A 149 4.96 -15.01 8.17
N ILE A 150 3.67 -14.86 8.47
CA ILE A 150 2.58 -14.96 7.50
C ILE A 150 1.98 -13.56 7.32
N GLY A 151 2.30 -12.90 6.21
CA GLY A 151 1.71 -11.59 5.91
C GLY A 151 0.30 -11.72 5.33
N PHE A 152 -0.63 -10.87 5.79
CA PHE A 152 -1.95 -10.75 5.17
C PHE A 152 -1.99 -9.57 4.22
N VAL A 153 -2.61 -9.77 3.06
CA VAL A 153 -2.88 -8.68 2.11
C VAL A 153 -4.26 -8.83 1.52
N LYS A 154 -4.91 -7.70 1.22
CA LYS A 154 -6.19 -7.66 0.53
C LYS A 154 -6.05 -7.03 -0.87
N ILE A 155 -6.83 -7.54 -1.81
CA ILE A 155 -6.81 -7.13 -3.22
C ILE A 155 -8.23 -6.93 -3.73
N HIS A 156 -8.43 -5.86 -4.50
CA HIS A 156 -9.71 -5.54 -5.13
C HIS A 156 -9.80 -5.85 -6.63
N ASP A 157 -8.69 -6.26 -7.26
CA ASP A 157 -8.68 -6.61 -8.67
C ASP A 157 -9.31 -8.00 -8.90
N GLN A 158 -10.51 -7.98 -9.48
CA GLN A 158 -11.28 -9.19 -9.81
C GLN A 158 -10.60 -10.03 -10.90
N SER A 159 -9.81 -9.40 -11.79
CA SER A 159 -9.13 -10.07 -12.90
C SER A 159 -8.01 -10.98 -12.43
N LEU A 160 -7.32 -10.58 -11.35
CA LEU A 160 -6.29 -11.40 -10.70
C LEU A 160 -6.88 -12.65 -10.06
N GLY A 161 -8.07 -12.55 -9.47
CA GLY A 161 -8.77 -13.73 -8.92
C GLY A 161 -8.94 -14.82 -9.97
N ASP A 162 -9.40 -14.42 -11.16
CA ASP A 162 -9.57 -15.31 -12.31
C ASP A 162 -8.21 -15.84 -12.84
N GLU A 163 -7.16 -15.00 -12.89
CA GLU A 163 -5.81 -15.38 -13.33
C GLU A 163 -5.18 -16.46 -12.43
N TYR A 164 -5.32 -16.33 -11.12
CA TYR A 164 -4.84 -17.31 -10.15
C TYR A 164 -5.73 -18.56 -10.03
N ASN A 165 -6.75 -18.72 -10.89
CA ASN A 165 -7.74 -19.80 -10.83
C ASN A 165 -8.44 -19.92 -9.47
N LEU A 166 -8.51 -18.82 -8.72
CA LEU A 166 -9.46 -18.71 -7.64
C LEU A 166 -10.81 -18.66 -8.35
N GLY A 167 -11.64 -19.69 -8.18
CA GLY A 167 -12.94 -19.76 -8.87
C GLY A 167 -13.87 -18.61 -8.47
N ALA A 168 -15.18 -18.85 -8.38
CA ALA A 168 -16.03 -17.87 -7.73
C ALA A 168 -15.47 -17.58 -6.33
N LEU A 169 -15.06 -16.33 -6.09
CA LEU A 169 -14.69 -15.79 -4.78
C LEU A 169 -15.69 -16.30 -3.74
N PRO A 170 -15.29 -16.57 -2.49
CA PRO A 170 -16.19 -17.14 -1.49
C PRO A 170 -17.50 -16.35 -1.43
N ALA A 171 -18.57 -17.00 -1.90
CA ALA A 171 -19.93 -16.48 -1.96
C ALA A 171 -20.51 -16.24 -0.57
#